data_AF-A0A3A1WKQ1-F1
#
_entry.id   AF-A0A3A1WKQ1-F1
#
_cell.length_a   1.000
_cell.length_b   1.000
_cell.length_c   1.000
_cell.angle_alpha   90.00
_cell.angle_beta   90.00
_cell.angle_gamma   90.00
#
_symmetry.space_group_name_H-M   'P 1'
#
loop_
_entity.id
_entity.type
_entity.pdbx_description
1 polymer ?
#
loop_
_entity_poly.entity_id
_entity_poly.type
_entity_poly.pdbx_seq_one_letter_code
_entity_poly.pdbx_strand_id
1 'polypeptide(L)' 'MTSDRDQEIRNLAYFLWEKAGRPTGREHDFWAAAAREVEGKKEPRKDEPAHENRFVAR' A
#
# COMPACT_ATOMS: atom_id res chain seq x y z
N MET A 1 -0.52 13.13 7.78
CA MET A 1 0.01 11.76 7.97
C MET A 1 -0.70 10.87 6.97
N THR A 2 -0.07 10.55 5.84
CA THR A 2 -0.61 9.54 4.91
C THR A 2 -0.48 8.18 5.58
N SER A 3 -1.58 7.45 5.72
CA SER A 3 -1.56 6.11 6.31
C SER A 3 -0.70 5.17 5.46
N ASP A 4 -0.16 4.12 6.07
CA ASP A 4 0.59 3.05 5.39
C ASP A 4 -0.16 2.52 4.15
N ARG A 5 -1.48 2.43 4.29
CA ARG A 5 -2.43 2.13 3.21
C ARG A 5 -2.36 3.09 2.01
N ASP A 6 -2.32 4.40 2.24
CA ASP A 6 -2.20 5.39 1.17
C ASP A 6 -0.88 5.25 0.41
N GLN A 7 0.19 4.84 1.11
CA GLN A 7 1.49 4.58 0.49
C GLN A 7 1.45 3.31 -0.37
N GLU A 8 0.82 2.23 0.11
CA GLU A 8 0.63 1.02 -0.69
C GLU A 8 -0.19 1.30 -1.96
N ILE A 9 -1.29 2.07 -1.85
CA ILE A 9 -2.13 2.44 -2.99
C ILE A 9 -1.33 3.24 -4.02
N ARG A 10 -0.55 4.23 -3.57
CA ARG A 10 0.34 5.03 -4.43
C ARG A 10 1.33 4.18 -5.21
N ASN A 11 2.05 3.31 -4.51
CA ASN A 11 3.08 2.46 -5.09
C ASN A 11 2.47 1.50 -6.12
N LEU A 12 1.34 0.88 -5.77
CA LEU A 12 0.66 -0.07 -6.65
C LEU A 12 0.07 0.63 -7.89
N ALA A 13 -0.55 1.80 -7.72
CA ALA A 13 -1.07 2.61 -8.82
C ALA A 13 0.04 3.01 -9.80
N TYR A 14 1.17 3.50 -9.27
CA TYR A 14 2.33 3.88 -10.07
C TYR A 14 2.92 2.69 -10.82
N PHE A 15 3.07 1.55 -10.15
CA PHE A 15 3.58 0.32 -10.77
C PHE A 15 2.68 -0.17 -11.91
N LEU A 16 1.36 -0.19 -11.71
CA LEU A 16 0.40 -0.59 -12.74
C LEU A 16 0.41 0.38 -13.93
N TRP A 17 0.50 1.69 -13.66
CA TRP A 17 0.58 2.72 -14.69
C TRP A 17 1.88 2.63 -15.50
N GLU A 18 3.01 2.39 -14.84
CA GLU A 18 4.30 2.20 -15.51
C GLU A 18 4.31 0.93 -16.36
N LYS A 19 3.79 -0.17 -15.84
CA LYS A 19 3.66 -1.44 -16.56
C LYS A 19 2.76 -1.33 -17.80
N ALA A 20 1.75 -0.45 -17.75
CA ALA A 20 0.88 -0.14 -18.88
C ALA A 20 1.50 0.81 -19.91
N GLY A 21 2.74 1.27 -19.72
CA GLY A 21 3.43 2.19 -20.63
C GLY A 21 3.12 3.66 -20.38
N ARG A 22 2.67 4.01 -19.18
CA ARG A 22 2.38 5.39 -18.74
C ARG A 22 1.35 6.12 -19.63
N PRO A 23 0.17 5.54 -19.89
CA PRO A 23 -0.87 6.21 -20.66
C PRO A 23 -1.32 7.48 -19.94
N THR A 24 -1.29 8.61 -20.65
CA THR A 24 -1.74 9.91 -20.14
C THR A 24 -3.26 9.98 -20.08
N GLY A 25 -3.81 10.56 -19.01
CA GLY A 25 -5.26 10.74 -18.84
C GLY A 25 -6.00 9.52 -18.31
N ARG A 26 -5.29 8.42 -18.02
CA ARG A 26 -5.85 7.22 -17.38
C ARG A 26 -5.29 6.94 -15.99
N GLU A 27 -4.50 7.86 -15.43
CA GLU A 27 -3.87 7.64 -14.13
C GLU A 27 -4.92 7.29 -13.05
N HIS A 28 -6.07 7.96 -13.06
CA HIS A 28 -7.16 7.73 -12.11
C HIS A 28 -7.71 6.30 -12.14
N ASP A 29 -7.72 5.63 -13.30
CA ASP A 29 -8.17 4.24 -13.42
C ASP A 29 -7.22 3.30 -12.68
N PHE A 30 -5.91 3.54 -12.80
CA PHE A 30 -4.90 2.75 -12.09
C PHE A 30 -4.92 3.00 -10.59
N TRP A 31 -5.17 4.24 -10.18
CA TRP A 31 -5.38 4.59 -8.77
C TRP A 31 -6.60 3.90 -8.17
N ALA A 32 -7.73 3.90 -8.88
CA ALA A 32 -8.94 3.22 -8.44
C ALA A 32 -8.75 1.69 -8.38
N ALA A 33 -8.06 1.10 -9.37
CA ALA A 33 -7.73 -0.32 -9.36
C ALA A 33 -6.82 -0.68 -8.17
N ALA A 34 -5.78 0.12 -7.92
CA ALA A 34 -4.87 -0.07 -6.80
C ALA A 34 -5.57 0.06 -5.44
N ALA A 35 -6.45 1.06 -5.29
CA ALA A 35 -7.22 1.25 -4.08
C ALA A 35 -8.11 0.04 -3.76
N ARG A 36 -8.78 -0.53 -4.77
CA ARG A 36 -9.62 -1.73 -4.62
C ARG A 36 -8.79 -2.94 -4.24
N GLU A 37 -7.59 -3.08 -4.81
CA GLU A 37 -6.70 -4.19 -4.51
C GLU A 37 -6.13 -4.09 -3.08
N VAL A 38 -5.71 -2.91 -2.63
CA VAL A 38 -5.25 -2.70 -1.25
C VAL A 38 -6.40 -2.82 -0.25
N GLU A 39 -7.61 -2.39 -0.60
CA GLU A 39 -8.81 -2.62 0.21
C GLU A 39 -9.14 -4.11 0.36
N GLY A 40 -9.08 -4.86 -0.73
CA GLY A 40 -9.36 -6.30 -0.75
C GLY A 40 -8.25 -7.16 -0.14
N LYS A 41 -6.99 -6.70 -0.19
CA LYS A 41 -5.83 -7.36 0.42
C LYS A 41 -5.71 -7.14 1.92
N LYS A 42 -6.63 -6.38 2.53
CA LYS A 42 -6.70 -6.15 3.97
C LYS A 42 -7.24 -7.37 4.73
N GLU A 43 -6.76 -8.56 4.40
CA GLU A 43 -6.51 -9.54 5.45
C GLU A 43 -5.28 -9.05 6.22
N PRO A 44 -5.27 -9.13 7.55
CA PRO A 44 -4.21 -8.56 8.35
C PRO A 44 -2.94 -9.35 8.08
N ARG A 45 -2.08 -8.84 7.19
CA ARG A 45 -0.64 -9.03 7.36
C ARG A 45 -0.29 -8.44 8.71
N LYS A 46 -0.35 -9.31 9.72
CA LYS A 46 0.19 -9.14 11.07
C LYS A 46 1.71 -9.12 10.98
N ASP A 47 2.24 -8.15 10.25
CA ASP A 47 3.67 -7.89 10.12
C ASP A 47 3.84 -6.43 10.50
N GLU A 48 3.57 -6.02 11.74
CA GLU A 48 4.51 -6.14 12.86
C GLU A 48 3.81 -5.98 14.22
N PRO A 49 4.42 -6.51 15.29
CA PRO A 49 5.16 -5.60 16.13
C PRO A 49 6.57 -6.14 16.37
N ALA A 50 7.56 -5.64 15.63
CA ALA A 50 8.95 -5.67 16.10
C ALA A 50 9.31 -4.33 16.73
N HIS A 51 8.32 -3.63 17.29
CA HIS A 51 8.52 -2.41 18.05
C HIS A 51 7.66 -2.37 19.32
N GLU A 52 7.95 -3.23 20.29
CA GLU A 52 7.81 -2.81 21.69
C GLU A 52 8.79 -3.57 22.61
N ASN A 53 9.51 -2.75 23.38
CA ASN A 53 10.52 -3.08 24.38
C ASN A 53 10.13 -4.23 25.33
N ARG A 54 11.06 -5.17 25.54
CA ARG A 54 11.17 -5.88 26.82
C ARG A 54 12.50 -5.58 27.50
N PHE A 55 12.67 -4.32 27.88
CA PHE A 55 13.21 -4.05 29.21
C PHE A 55 12.25 -4.71 30.21
N VAL A 56 12.62 -5.85 30.81
CA VAL A 56 12.43 -6.17 32.25
C VAL A 56 12.98 -7.56 32.62
N ALA A 57 13.84 -7.53 33.66
CA ALA A 57 14.17 -8.55 34.67
C ALA A 57 15.14 -9.71 34.35
N ARG A 58 16.40 -9.59 34.76
CA ARG A 58 16.93 -10.10 36.05
C ARG A 58 18.28 -9.48 36.38
#